data_AF-A0A7C9BKA4-F1
#
_entry.id   AF-A0A7C9BKA4-F1
#
_cell.length_a   1.000
_cell.length_b   1.000
_cell.length_c   1.000
_cell.angle_alpha   90.00
_cell.angle_beta   90.00
_cell.angle_gamma   90.00
#
_symmetry.space_group_name_H-M   'P 1'
#
loop_
_entity.id
_entity.type
_entity.pdbx_description
1 polymer ?
#
loop_
_entity_poly.entity_id
_entity_poly.type
_entity_poly.pdbx_seq_one_letter_code
_entity_poly.pdbx_strand_id
1 'polypeptide(L)'
;MTTDNLIIIKGGAYNDIKKALRQWIDLYSKDLQDDLTFQIFKNGRGNHIIQADKKLDNDRFFYLVNYLNYPEDIKYKIEIEGYTTGKDNNQLKGKDLLVFISLTDKEYDNVLVTTSENENFKVDFGGKITETRDKRIFNYPTDLILKYPETININRKEIEHKEEKINEISIHKRFKILAIIAVSLTLIGIIINQIDPQIFRKFSFFLGMGIGVWFFLDYKMLQSDRHYLCSFGIAIGYFLFILTNNGEFNKSVLDYGALYPLTLLLVQKPARLIYKATLNREPVVDRPPPTFWDGVYMIILFFGFGVLPFLIIDSLTK
;
A
#
# COMPACT_ATOMS: atom_id res chain seq x y z
N MET A 1 -35.78 -2.82 20.40
CA MET A 1 -34.42 -2.29 20.12
C MET A 1 -33.67 -3.38 19.39
N THR A 2 -32.94 -3.07 18.32
CA THR A 2 -32.14 -4.09 17.62
C THR A 2 -30.72 -4.03 18.15
N THR A 3 -30.32 -5.04 18.92
CA THR A 3 -28.97 -5.26 19.47
C THR A 3 -28.03 -5.91 18.46
N ASP A 4 -28.48 -6.05 17.21
CA ASP A 4 -27.70 -6.63 16.13
C ASP A 4 -26.57 -5.69 15.72
N ASN A 5 -25.35 -6.22 15.57
CA ASN A 5 -24.10 -5.51 15.28
C ASN A 5 -23.76 -4.36 16.25
N LEU A 6 -24.02 -4.56 17.54
CA LEU A 6 -23.73 -3.62 18.63
C LEU A 6 -22.43 -4.01 19.35
N ILE A 7 -21.54 -3.07 19.63
CA ILE A 7 -20.30 -3.30 20.38
C ILE A 7 -20.28 -2.36 21.58
N ILE A 8 -20.05 -2.90 22.77
CA ILE A 8 -19.93 -2.18 24.03
C ILE A 8 -18.48 -2.22 24.48
N ILE A 9 -17.94 -1.06 24.80
CA ILE A 9 -16.56 -0.88 25.20
C ILE A 9 -16.52 -0.18 26.55
N LYS A 10 -15.86 -0.81 27.53
CA LYS A 10 -15.57 -0.22 28.84
C LYS A 10 -14.07 0.05 28.95
N GLY A 11 -13.70 1.28 29.26
CA GLY A 11 -12.34 1.80 29.24
C GLY A 11 -12.03 2.65 28.00
N GLY A 12 -10.79 3.15 27.94
CA GLY A 12 -10.29 3.97 26.82
C GLY A 12 -10.89 5.38 26.74
N ALA A 13 -10.14 6.31 26.14
CA ALA A 13 -10.68 7.62 25.82
C ALA A 13 -11.53 7.54 24.54
N TYR A 14 -12.62 8.31 24.48
CA TYR A 14 -13.54 8.32 23.32
C TYR A 14 -12.80 8.56 21.99
N ASN A 15 -11.84 9.49 21.99
CA ASN A 15 -11.06 9.81 20.79
C ASN A 15 -10.15 8.67 20.36
N ASP A 16 -9.64 7.87 21.30
CA ASP A 16 -8.79 6.71 21.01
C ASP A 16 -9.64 5.59 20.41
N ILE A 17 -10.82 5.31 20.98
CA ILE A 17 -11.77 4.33 20.41
C ILE A 17 -12.22 4.74 19.01
N LYS A 18 -12.54 6.03 18.83
CA LYS A 18 -12.88 6.59 17.52
C LYS A 18 -11.74 6.45 16.52
N LYS A 19 -10.50 6.69 16.95
CA LYS A 19 -9.30 6.51 16.13
C LYS A 19 -9.10 5.04 15.74
N ALA A 20 -9.25 4.11 16.68
CA ALA A 20 -9.18 2.68 16.44
C ALA A 20 -10.23 2.21 15.41
N LEU A 21 -11.49 2.65 15.57
CA LEU A 21 -12.56 2.37 14.62
C LEU A 21 -12.22 2.90 13.21
N ARG A 22 -11.70 4.12 13.11
CA ARG A 22 -11.26 4.67 11.82
C ARG A 22 -10.10 3.90 11.20
N GLN A 23 -9.11 3.48 11.99
CA GLN A 23 -8.00 2.66 11.49
C GLN A 23 -8.51 1.34 10.92
N TRP A 24 -9.45 0.67 11.61
CA TRP A 24 -10.06 -0.56 11.10
C TRP A 24 -10.81 -0.33 9.80
N ILE A 25 -11.62 0.73 9.71
CA ILE A 25 -12.33 1.10 8.47
C ILE A 25 -11.34 1.36 7.33
N ASP A 26 -10.26 2.09 7.59
CA ASP A 26 -9.22 2.39 6.60
C ASP A 26 -8.56 1.08 6.12
N LEU A 27 -8.19 0.19 7.04
CA LEU A 27 -7.53 -1.11 6.76
C LEU A 27 -8.40 -2.02 5.88
N TYR A 28 -9.70 -2.05 6.13
CA TYR A 28 -10.65 -2.92 5.43
C TYR A 28 -11.47 -2.23 4.34
N SER A 29 -11.14 -0.97 4.01
CA SER A 29 -11.90 -0.13 3.07
C SER A 29 -12.12 -0.75 1.69
N LYS A 30 -11.21 -1.61 1.21
CA LYS A 30 -11.34 -2.32 -0.07
C LYS A 30 -12.36 -3.46 -0.03
N ASP A 31 -12.57 -4.05 1.13
CA ASP A 31 -13.46 -5.19 1.34
C ASP A 31 -14.85 -4.78 1.84
N LEU A 32 -14.98 -3.57 2.38
CA LEU A 32 -16.24 -3.04 2.88
C LEU A 32 -17.12 -2.47 1.76
N GLN A 33 -18.44 -2.58 1.93
CA GLN A 33 -19.42 -1.98 1.02
C GLN A 33 -19.51 -0.46 1.27
N ASP A 34 -19.62 0.34 0.20
CA ASP A 34 -19.51 1.80 0.25
C ASP A 34 -20.61 2.51 1.09
N ASP A 35 -21.73 1.84 1.33
CA ASP A 35 -22.89 2.37 2.06
C ASP A 35 -22.95 1.93 3.53
N LEU A 36 -21.95 1.21 4.03
CA LEU A 36 -21.87 0.85 5.44
C LEU A 36 -21.62 2.10 6.30
N THR A 37 -22.33 2.17 7.42
CA THR A 37 -22.20 3.24 8.40
C THR A 37 -21.85 2.68 9.78
N PHE A 38 -21.05 3.43 10.53
CA PHE A 38 -20.71 3.10 11.90
C PHE A 38 -21.09 4.27 12.79
N GLN A 39 -21.89 4.02 13.81
CA GLN A 39 -22.29 5.03 14.77
C GLN A 39 -21.56 4.81 16.08
N ILE A 40 -20.88 5.84 16.59
CA ILE A 40 -20.20 5.79 17.88
C ILE A 40 -20.88 6.73 18.88
N PHE A 41 -21.18 6.20 20.07
CA PHE A 41 -21.90 6.88 21.14
C PHE A 41 -21.03 7.00 22.38
N LYS A 42 -21.16 8.12 23.09
CA LYS A 42 -20.66 8.27 24.46
C LYS A 42 -21.72 7.71 25.40
N ASN A 43 -21.39 6.69 26.18
CA ASN A 43 -22.31 6.02 27.09
C ASN A 43 -21.92 6.22 28.58
N GLY A 44 -21.51 7.44 28.92
CA GLY A 44 -20.99 7.79 30.26
C GLY A 44 -19.46 7.87 30.30
N ARG A 45 -18.89 7.92 31.51
CA ARG A 45 -17.44 8.10 31.69
C ARG A 45 -16.71 6.79 31.42
N GLY A 46 -15.92 6.77 30.34
CA GLY A 46 -15.13 5.61 29.95
C GLY A 46 -15.97 4.46 29.38
N ASN A 47 -17.20 4.69 28.97
CA ASN A 47 -18.03 3.69 28.31
C ASN A 47 -18.43 4.23 26.93
N HIS A 48 -18.25 3.40 25.91
CA HIS A 48 -18.51 3.75 24.53
C HIS A 48 -19.30 2.63 23.88
N ILE A 49 -20.14 3.01 22.92
CA ILE A 49 -20.90 2.04 22.12
C ILE A 49 -20.58 2.30 20.66
N ILE A 50 -20.37 1.24 19.90
CA ILE A 50 -20.30 1.29 18.43
C ILE A 50 -21.46 0.45 17.90
N GLN A 51 -22.30 1.05 17.07
CA GLN A 51 -23.31 0.35 16.30
C GLN A 51 -22.82 0.27 14.85
N ALA A 52 -22.47 -0.92 14.40
CA ALA A 52 -22.14 -1.18 13.02
C ALA A 52 -23.41 -1.44 12.21
N ASP A 53 -23.34 -1.17 10.90
CA ASP A 53 -24.42 -1.46 9.97
C ASP A 53 -24.78 -2.95 9.97
N LYS A 54 -26.07 -3.27 9.85
CA LYS A 54 -26.57 -4.66 9.85
C LYS A 54 -26.13 -5.47 8.63
N LYS A 55 -25.71 -4.80 7.56
CA LYS A 55 -25.15 -5.45 6.37
C LYS A 55 -23.76 -6.04 6.62
N LEU A 56 -23.08 -5.64 7.69
CA LEU A 56 -21.78 -6.20 8.06
C LEU A 56 -21.93 -7.70 8.37
N ASP A 57 -21.13 -8.52 7.70
CA ASP A 57 -21.03 -9.96 7.91
C ASP A 57 -20.36 -10.31 9.25
N ASN A 58 -20.46 -11.57 9.69
CA ASN A 58 -19.95 -11.97 10.99
C ASN A 58 -18.43 -11.95 11.04
N ASP A 59 -17.72 -12.37 9.99
CA ASP A 59 -16.25 -12.37 9.95
C ASP A 59 -15.71 -10.95 10.17
N ARG A 60 -16.20 -9.96 9.42
CA ARG A 60 -15.79 -8.56 9.57
C ARG A 60 -16.21 -8.00 10.92
N PHE A 61 -17.37 -8.41 11.46
CA PHE A 61 -17.76 -8.02 12.82
C PHE A 61 -16.80 -8.58 13.88
N PHE A 62 -16.38 -9.84 13.75
CA PHE A 62 -15.41 -10.47 14.65
C PHE A 62 -14.04 -9.79 14.56
N TYR A 63 -13.58 -9.47 13.34
CA TYR A 63 -12.34 -8.71 13.12
C TYR A 63 -12.41 -7.32 13.75
N LEU A 64 -13.56 -6.64 13.67
CA LEU A 64 -13.75 -5.34 14.30
C LEU A 64 -13.64 -5.42 15.82
N VAL A 65 -14.31 -6.39 16.45
CA VAL A 65 -14.24 -6.60 17.91
C VAL A 65 -12.80 -6.87 18.36
N ASN A 66 -12.08 -7.74 17.65
CA ASN A 66 -10.70 -8.04 17.97
C ASN A 66 -9.77 -6.84 17.76
N TYR A 67 -9.87 -6.14 16.62
CA TYR A 67 -9.03 -4.98 16.34
C TYR A 67 -9.25 -3.85 17.33
N LEU A 68 -10.50 -3.60 17.75
CA LEU A 68 -10.78 -2.61 18.79
C LEU A 68 -10.14 -2.99 20.13
N ASN A 69 -9.92 -4.27 20.42
CA ASN A 69 -9.17 -4.69 21.61
C ASN A 69 -7.66 -4.51 21.46
N TYR A 70 -7.14 -4.66 20.23
CA TYR A 70 -5.72 -4.63 19.91
C TYR A 70 -5.38 -3.64 18.77
N PRO A 71 -5.68 -2.34 18.92
CA PRO A 71 -5.42 -1.38 17.84
C PRO A 71 -3.93 -1.08 17.65
N GLU A 72 -3.56 -0.69 16.44
CA GLU A 72 -2.21 -0.20 16.15
C GLU A 72 -1.96 1.21 16.73
N ASP A 73 -0.83 1.41 17.39
CA ASP A 73 -0.37 2.70 17.93
C ASP A 73 -1.36 3.41 18.87
N ILE A 74 -2.18 2.65 19.59
CA ILE A 74 -3.07 3.17 20.63
C ILE A 74 -2.92 2.29 21.88
N LYS A 75 -2.55 2.92 22.99
CA LYS A 75 -2.35 2.23 24.27
C LYS A 75 -3.51 2.50 25.21
N TYR A 76 -4.40 1.53 25.34
CA TYR A 76 -5.44 1.54 26.37
C TYR A 76 -5.66 0.13 26.94
N LYS A 77 -6.43 0.07 28.02
CA LYS A 77 -6.97 -1.16 28.56
C LYS A 77 -8.49 -1.06 28.48
N ILE A 78 -9.12 -1.98 27.75
CA ILE A 78 -10.56 -2.03 27.59
C ILE A 78 -11.10 -3.42 27.89
N GLU A 79 -12.39 -3.49 28.18
CA GLU A 79 -13.22 -4.68 28.09
C GLU A 79 -14.21 -4.46 26.94
N ILE A 80 -14.34 -5.44 26.05
CA ILE A 80 -15.17 -5.35 24.84
C ILE A 80 -16.14 -6.52 24.75
N GLU A 81 -17.38 -6.21 24.38
CA GLU A 81 -18.45 -7.16 24.11
C GLU A 81 -19.17 -6.75 22.82
N GLY A 82 -19.19 -7.63 21.84
CA GLY A 82 -19.97 -7.50 20.61
C GLY A 82 -21.24 -8.35 20.66
N TYR A 83 -22.33 -7.83 20.12
CA TYR A 83 -23.62 -8.48 20.03
C TYR A 83 -24.03 -8.48 18.55
N THR A 84 -24.32 -9.65 18.01
CA THR A 84 -24.70 -9.83 16.60
C THR A 84 -25.54 -11.10 16.45
N THR A 85 -26.20 -11.28 15.31
CA THR A 85 -26.84 -12.55 14.96
C THR A 85 -25.96 -13.32 13.97
N GLY A 86 -25.85 -14.64 14.14
CA GLY A 86 -25.12 -15.50 13.20
C GLY A 86 -25.84 -15.58 11.85
N LYS A 87 -25.17 -15.15 10.78
CA LYS A 87 -25.67 -15.10 9.40
C LYS A 87 -25.06 -16.21 8.55
N ASP A 88 -23.84 -16.63 8.89
CA ASP A 88 -23.09 -17.62 8.10
C ASP A 88 -23.67 -19.02 8.22
N ASN A 89 -23.42 -19.84 7.19
CA ASN A 89 -23.94 -21.19 7.11
C ASN A 89 -23.13 -22.20 7.95
N ASN A 90 -23.09 -21.99 9.26
CA ASN A 90 -22.38 -22.81 10.23
C ASN A 90 -23.23 -23.04 11.50
N GLN A 91 -22.65 -23.61 12.56
CA GLN A 91 -23.35 -23.91 13.81
C GLN A 91 -23.85 -22.68 14.59
N LEU A 92 -23.42 -21.47 14.22
CA LEU A 92 -23.86 -20.21 14.82
C LEU A 92 -25.07 -19.60 14.09
N LYS A 93 -25.47 -20.15 12.93
CA LYS A 93 -26.53 -19.59 12.08
C LYS A 93 -27.84 -19.39 12.83
N GLY A 94 -28.39 -18.20 12.73
CA GLY A 94 -29.67 -17.81 13.32
C GLY A 94 -29.65 -17.63 14.84
N LYS A 95 -28.51 -17.86 15.51
CA LYS A 95 -28.37 -17.65 16.95
C LYS A 95 -27.93 -16.23 17.24
N ASP A 96 -28.38 -15.69 18.37
CA ASP A 96 -27.82 -14.44 18.90
C ASP A 96 -26.47 -14.74 19.56
N LEU A 97 -25.50 -13.89 19.30
CA LEU A 97 -24.09 -14.12 19.61
C LEU A 97 -23.56 -12.99 20.48
N LEU A 98 -22.92 -13.36 21.58
CA LEU A 98 -22.03 -12.50 22.37
C LEU A 98 -20.60 -12.82 21.97
N VAL A 99 -19.94 -11.87 21.33
CA VAL A 99 -18.55 -11.93 20.88
C VAL A 99 -17.68 -11.19 21.90
N PHE A 100 -16.59 -11.80 22.34
CA PHE A 100 -15.68 -11.17 23.29
C PHE A 100 -14.25 -11.68 23.15
N ILE A 101 -13.31 -10.99 23.79
CA ILE A 101 -11.91 -11.41 23.87
C ILE A 101 -11.63 -11.95 25.26
N SER A 102 -10.91 -13.08 25.36
CA SER A 102 -10.50 -13.62 26.65
C SER A 102 -9.56 -12.64 27.36
N LEU A 103 -9.75 -12.45 28.67
CA LEU A 103 -8.85 -11.63 29.48
C LEU A 103 -7.43 -12.19 29.54
N THR A 104 -7.28 -13.47 29.20
CA THR A 104 -6.00 -14.19 29.17
C THR A 104 -5.54 -14.53 27.76
N ASP A 105 -6.14 -13.93 26.74
CA ASP A 105 -5.77 -14.19 25.35
C ASP A 105 -4.30 -13.86 25.10
N LYS A 106 -3.65 -14.74 24.33
CA LYS A 106 -2.25 -14.64 23.89
C LYS A 106 -2.09 -14.91 22.40
N GLU A 107 -3.15 -15.32 21.72
CA GLU A 107 -3.11 -15.71 20.32
C GLU A 107 -3.46 -14.53 19.42
N TYR A 108 -4.26 -13.58 19.89
CA TYR A 108 -4.62 -12.31 19.23
C TYR A 108 -5.37 -12.44 17.90
N ASP A 109 -5.51 -13.65 17.35
CA ASP A 109 -6.08 -13.95 16.02
C ASP A 109 -7.42 -14.73 16.10
N ASN A 110 -8.12 -14.57 17.21
CA ASN A 110 -9.40 -15.22 17.46
C ASN A 110 -10.35 -14.33 18.27
N VAL A 111 -11.61 -14.77 18.30
CA VAL A 111 -12.63 -14.28 19.22
C VAL A 111 -13.31 -15.45 19.92
N LEU A 112 -13.86 -15.19 21.10
CA LEU A 112 -14.77 -16.11 21.77
C LEU A 112 -16.21 -15.70 21.49
N VAL A 113 -17.08 -16.69 21.33
CA VAL A 113 -18.49 -16.51 20.99
C VAL A 113 -19.34 -17.33 21.95
N THR A 114 -20.32 -16.70 22.59
CA THR A 114 -21.36 -17.37 23.37
C THR A 114 -22.70 -17.20 22.65
N THR A 115 -23.42 -18.30 22.42
CA THR A 115 -24.76 -18.26 21.82
C THR A 115 -25.82 -17.92 22.86
N SER A 116 -27.02 -17.52 22.42
CA SER A 116 -28.19 -17.34 23.29
C SER A 116 -28.59 -18.59 24.09
N GLU A 117 -28.18 -19.78 23.64
CA GLU A 117 -28.34 -21.06 24.32
C GLU A 117 -27.21 -21.35 25.34
N ASN A 118 -26.28 -20.40 25.52
CA ASN A 118 -25.09 -20.48 26.36
C ASN A 118 -24.06 -21.56 25.95
N GLU A 119 -24.03 -21.89 24.66
CA GLU A 119 -22.92 -22.66 24.08
C GLU A 119 -21.73 -21.73 23.85
N ASN A 120 -20.51 -22.20 24.11
CA ASN A 120 -19.30 -21.37 24.09
C ASN A 120 -18.30 -21.90 23.07
N PHE A 121 -17.95 -21.06 22.12
CA PHE A 121 -17.06 -21.37 21.02
C PHE A 121 -15.89 -20.40 20.96
N LYS A 122 -14.80 -20.87 20.37
CA LYS A 122 -13.69 -20.08 19.86
C LYS A 122 -13.77 -20.09 18.35
N VAL A 123 -13.69 -18.91 17.75
CA VAL A 123 -13.68 -18.71 16.30
C VAL A 123 -12.33 -18.10 15.95
N ASP A 124 -11.53 -18.84 15.18
CA ASP A 124 -10.30 -18.29 14.62
C ASP A 124 -10.58 -17.56 13.30
N PHE A 125 -9.65 -16.70 12.88
CA PHE A 125 -9.81 -15.93 11.64
C PHE A 125 -9.62 -16.75 10.36
N GLY A 126 -9.26 -18.03 10.50
CA GLY A 126 -9.32 -19.02 9.43
C GLY A 126 -10.71 -19.64 9.24
N GLY A 127 -11.69 -19.27 10.07
CA GLY A 127 -13.08 -19.74 10.00
C GLY A 127 -13.33 -21.04 10.75
N LYS A 128 -12.35 -21.55 11.50
CA LYS A 128 -12.53 -22.76 12.30
C LYS A 128 -13.24 -22.41 13.61
N ILE A 129 -14.27 -23.18 13.92
CA ILE A 129 -15.05 -23.03 15.15
C ILE A 129 -14.80 -24.26 16.03
N THR A 130 -14.35 -24.03 17.26
CA THR A 130 -14.10 -25.08 18.25
C THR A 130 -14.74 -24.73 19.59
N GLU A 131 -15.11 -25.72 20.39
CA GLU A 131 -15.56 -25.46 21.76
C GLU A 131 -14.45 -24.84 22.62
N THR A 132 -14.82 -23.95 23.55
CA THR A 132 -13.88 -23.33 24.49
C THR A 132 -14.25 -23.63 25.94
N ARG A 133 -13.24 -23.63 26.81
CA ARG A 133 -13.41 -23.75 28.26
C ARG A 133 -13.72 -22.41 28.93
N ASP A 134 -13.44 -21.30 28.24
CA ASP A 134 -13.66 -19.97 28.76
C ASP A 134 -15.14 -19.61 28.55
N LYS A 135 -15.92 -19.71 29.63
CA LYS A 135 -17.38 -19.64 29.59
C LYS A 135 -17.86 -18.25 29.96
N ARG A 136 -18.70 -17.68 29.11
CA ARG A 136 -19.49 -16.49 29.40
C ARG A 136 -20.97 -16.86 29.29
N ILE A 137 -21.82 -16.12 30.00
CA ILE A 137 -23.27 -16.25 29.90
C ILE A 137 -23.75 -15.17 28.95
N PHE A 138 -24.56 -15.55 27.97
CA PHE A 138 -25.19 -14.60 27.08
C PHE A 138 -26.27 -13.84 27.85
N ASN A 139 -26.12 -12.52 27.92
CA ASN A 139 -27.14 -11.62 28.45
C ASN A 139 -27.25 -10.42 27.53
N TYR A 140 -28.46 -10.01 27.21
CA TYR A 140 -28.66 -8.76 26.49
C TYR A 140 -28.24 -7.57 27.36
N PRO A 141 -27.54 -6.58 26.78
CA PRO A 141 -27.16 -5.40 27.52
C PRO A 141 -28.39 -4.56 27.87
N THR A 142 -28.45 -4.11 29.12
CA THR A 142 -29.49 -3.19 29.61
C THR A 142 -28.94 -1.76 29.67
N ASP A 143 -29.83 -0.77 29.78
CA ASP A 143 -29.48 0.61 30.12
C ASP A 143 -28.55 1.35 29.12
N LEU A 144 -28.71 1.06 27.81
CA LEU A 144 -27.94 1.71 26.75
C LEU A 144 -28.42 3.14 26.47
N ILE A 145 -27.51 4.12 26.53
CA ILE A 145 -27.79 5.51 26.14
C ILE A 145 -27.34 5.72 24.69
N LEU A 146 -28.25 5.49 23.75
CA LEU A 146 -28.03 5.66 22.30
C LEU A 146 -28.50 7.05 21.81
N LYS A 147 -27.99 8.13 22.42
CA LYS A 147 -28.33 9.50 22.04
C LYS A 147 -27.16 10.20 21.38
N TYR A 148 -27.46 10.98 20.33
CA TYR A 148 -26.49 11.81 19.60
C TYR A 148 -25.28 11.03 19.07
N PRO A 149 -25.48 10.03 18.19
CA PRO A 149 -24.36 9.33 17.59
C PRO A 149 -23.49 10.27 16.77
N GLU A 150 -22.19 10.07 16.82
CA GLU A 150 -21.33 10.49 15.72
C GLU A 150 -21.33 9.38 14.66
N THR A 151 -21.72 9.72 13.43
CA THR A 151 -21.73 8.76 12.31
C THR A 151 -20.41 8.86 11.55
N ILE A 152 -19.77 7.73 11.35
CA ILE A 152 -18.56 7.55 10.55
C ILE A 152 -18.97 6.78 9.30
N ASN A 153 -18.83 7.45 8.16
CA ASN A 153 -19.08 6.87 6.84
C ASN A 153 -17.78 6.37 6.24
N ILE A 154 -17.86 5.36 5.39
CA ILE A 154 -16.74 4.93 4.56
C ILE A 154 -16.59 5.95 3.42
N ASN A 155 -15.48 6.68 3.39
CA ASN A 155 -15.15 7.55 2.28
C ASN A 155 -13.96 6.98 1.51
N ARG A 156 -14.24 6.01 0.64
CA ARG A 156 -13.21 5.32 -0.16
C ARG A 156 -12.37 6.29 -0.98
N LYS A 157 -12.98 7.35 -1.55
CA LYS A 157 -12.25 8.38 -2.31
C LYS A 157 -11.23 9.13 -1.46
N GLU A 158 -11.57 9.49 -0.24
CA GLU A 158 -10.62 10.14 0.68
C GLU A 158 -9.49 9.19 1.08
N ILE A 159 -9.80 7.90 1.31
CA ILE A 159 -8.82 6.88 1.67
C ILE A 159 -7.85 6.64 0.51
N GLU A 160 -8.38 6.43 -0.71
CA GLU A 160 -7.58 6.27 -1.94
C GLU A 160 -6.70 7.51 -2.18
N HIS A 161 -7.26 8.71 -2.06
CA HIS A 161 -6.49 9.94 -2.26
C HIS A 161 -5.38 10.11 -1.21
N LYS A 162 -5.63 9.68 0.04
CA LYS A 162 -4.62 9.67 1.11
C LYS A 162 -3.52 8.64 0.82
N GLU A 163 -3.86 7.44 0.35
CA GLU A 163 -2.88 6.43 -0.09
C GLU A 163 -2.03 6.94 -1.27
N GLU A 164 -2.65 7.53 -2.29
CA GLU A 164 -1.97 8.12 -3.45
C GLU A 164 -0.96 9.20 -3.01
N LYS A 165 -1.39 10.11 -2.12
CA LYS A 165 -0.54 11.19 -1.61
C LYS A 165 0.66 10.66 -0.81
N ILE A 166 0.46 9.64 0.03
CA ILE A 166 1.54 8.99 0.78
C ILE A 166 2.55 8.36 -0.18
N ASN A 167 2.06 7.66 -1.21
CA ASN A 167 2.90 7.06 -2.24
C ASN A 167 3.70 8.11 -3.01
N GLU A 168 3.09 9.24 -3.38
CA GLU A 168 3.77 10.34 -4.07
C GLU A 168 4.89 10.94 -3.22
N ILE A 169 4.66 11.17 -1.92
CA ILE A 169 5.68 11.66 -0.99
C ILE A 169 6.87 10.68 -0.90
N SER A 170 6.59 9.39 -0.82
CA SER A 170 7.62 8.34 -0.76
C SER A 170 8.48 8.32 -2.03
N ILE A 171 7.84 8.35 -3.20
CA ILE A 171 8.51 8.40 -4.51
C ILE A 171 9.41 9.64 -4.60
N HIS A 172 8.88 10.82 -4.23
CA HIS A 172 9.64 12.06 -4.30
C HIS A 172 10.90 12.05 -3.43
N LYS A 173 10.81 11.51 -2.21
CA LYS A 173 11.95 11.38 -1.29
C LYS A 173 13.04 10.48 -1.87
N ARG A 174 12.67 9.32 -2.40
CA ARG A 174 13.62 8.37 -3.02
C ARG A 174 14.28 8.98 -4.25
N PHE A 175 13.50 9.63 -5.11
CA PHE A 175 14.02 10.33 -6.29
C PHE A 175 15.08 11.35 -5.92
N LYS A 176 14.79 12.22 -4.95
CA LYS A 176 15.73 13.28 -4.52
C LYS A 176 17.07 12.70 -4.06
N ILE A 177 17.04 11.64 -3.26
CA ILE A 177 18.25 10.98 -2.75
C ILE A 177 19.08 10.40 -3.89
N LEU A 178 18.45 9.61 -4.77
CA LEU A 178 19.13 8.94 -5.87
C LEU A 178 19.62 9.92 -6.94
N ALA A 179 18.90 11.02 -7.19
CA ALA A 179 19.33 12.09 -8.08
C ALA A 179 20.59 12.78 -7.55
N ILE A 180 20.65 13.08 -6.24
CA ILE A 180 21.85 13.67 -5.61
C ILE A 180 23.05 12.72 -5.72
N ILE A 181 22.83 11.41 -5.53
CA ILE A 181 23.87 10.39 -5.69
C ILE A 181 24.37 10.35 -7.13
N ALA A 182 23.46 10.30 -8.11
CA ALA A 182 23.83 10.25 -9.53
C ALA A 182 24.63 11.49 -9.97
N VAL A 183 24.21 12.69 -9.54
CA VAL A 183 24.94 13.94 -9.83
C VAL A 183 26.30 13.95 -9.14
N SER A 184 26.37 13.58 -7.86
CA SER A 184 27.63 13.50 -7.11
C SER A 184 28.62 12.53 -7.76
N LEU A 185 28.17 11.35 -8.18
CA LEU A 185 29.00 10.38 -8.88
C LEU A 185 29.48 10.89 -10.25
N THR A 186 28.63 11.65 -10.96
CA THR A 186 29.02 12.29 -12.23
C THR A 186 30.14 13.31 -11.99
N LEU A 187 30.05 14.11 -10.93
CA LEU A 187 31.10 15.07 -10.54
C LEU A 187 32.40 14.37 -10.11
N ILE A 188 32.32 13.26 -9.38
CA ILE A 188 33.49 12.43 -9.04
C ILE A 188 34.16 11.89 -10.32
N GLY A 189 33.36 11.57 -11.34
CA GLY A 189 33.85 11.17 -12.66
C GLY A 189 34.84 12.18 -13.28
N ILE A 190 34.67 13.49 -13.04
CA ILE A 190 35.60 14.53 -13.49
C ILE A 190 37.00 14.31 -12.90
N ILE A 191 37.06 14.04 -11.60
CA ILE A 191 38.32 13.81 -10.88
C ILE A 191 38.97 12.52 -11.39
N ILE A 192 38.18 11.45 -11.56
CA ILE A 192 38.69 10.17 -12.09
C ILE A 192 39.27 10.35 -13.49
N ASN A 193 38.61 11.13 -14.36
CA ASN A 193 39.09 11.39 -15.73
C ASN A 193 40.48 12.04 -15.75
N GLN A 194 40.78 12.90 -14.77
CA GLN A 194 42.10 13.54 -14.64
C GLN A 194 43.19 12.58 -14.15
N ILE A 195 42.82 11.53 -13.40
CA ILE A 195 43.75 10.55 -12.83
C ILE A 195 44.06 9.44 -13.85
N ASP A 196 43.01 8.81 -14.38
CA ASP A 196 43.13 7.68 -15.31
C ASP A 196 41.90 7.61 -16.24
N PRO A 197 42.07 7.94 -17.54
CA PRO A 197 40.99 7.86 -18.53
C PRO A 197 40.39 6.46 -18.72
N GLN A 198 41.17 5.39 -18.50
CA GLN A 198 40.67 4.01 -18.63
C GLN A 198 39.77 3.64 -17.44
N ILE A 199 40.12 4.08 -16.23
CA ILE A 199 39.25 3.92 -15.06
C ILE A 199 37.99 4.76 -15.24
N PHE A 200 38.11 6.00 -15.73
CA PHE A 200 36.97 6.86 -16.01
C PHE A 200 35.98 6.21 -16.99
N ARG A 201 36.47 5.58 -18.07
CA ARG A 201 35.62 4.87 -19.02
C ARG A 201 34.78 3.78 -18.36
N LYS A 202 35.40 2.90 -17.58
CA LYS A 202 34.68 1.84 -16.85
C LYS A 202 33.72 2.42 -15.82
N PHE A 203 34.15 3.41 -15.05
CA PHE A 203 33.33 4.07 -14.04
C PHE A 203 32.07 4.67 -14.66
N SER A 204 32.24 5.45 -15.73
CA SER A 204 31.15 6.06 -16.48
C SER A 204 30.22 5.01 -17.07
N PHE A 205 30.73 3.95 -17.71
CA PHE A 205 29.88 2.86 -18.20
C PHE A 205 28.93 2.30 -17.14
N PHE A 206 29.46 1.97 -15.95
CA PHE A 206 28.66 1.45 -14.85
C PHE A 206 27.72 2.51 -14.27
N LEU A 207 28.12 3.78 -14.23
CA LEU A 207 27.27 4.87 -13.79
C LEU A 207 26.08 5.07 -14.73
N GLY A 208 26.32 5.14 -16.04
CA GLY A 208 25.27 5.27 -17.06
C GLY A 208 24.29 4.08 -17.03
N MET A 209 24.81 2.85 -16.98
CA MET A 209 23.96 1.67 -16.79
C MET A 209 23.20 1.72 -15.47
N GLY A 210 23.85 2.11 -14.36
CA GLY A 210 23.24 2.22 -13.05
C GLY A 210 22.08 3.21 -13.01
N ILE A 211 22.23 4.39 -13.64
CA ILE A 211 21.16 5.39 -13.79
C ILE A 211 20.00 4.80 -14.59
N GLY A 212 20.27 4.12 -15.71
CA GLY A 212 19.21 3.51 -16.51
C GLY A 212 18.50 2.35 -15.82
N VAL A 213 19.24 1.50 -15.08
CA VAL A 213 18.65 0.44 -14.23
C VAL A 213 17.79 1.05 -13.14
N TRP A 214 18.24 2.14 -12.50
CA TRP A 214 17.42 2.85 -11.52
C TRP A 214 16.10 3.34 -12.14
N PHE A 215 16.14 4.00 -13.30
CA PHE A 215 14.93 4.44 -13.99
C PHE A 215 14.01 3.28 -14.39
N PHE A 216 14.58 2.14 -14.77
CA PHE A 216 13.82 0.93 -15.11
C PHE A 216 13.14 0.32 -13.88
N LEU A 217 13.86 0.20 -12.75
CA LEU A 217 13.35 -0.44 -11.53
C LEU A 217 12.36 0.44 -10.76
N ASP A 218 12.59 1.76 -10.70
CA ASP A 218 11.64 2.69 -10.06
C ASP A 218 10.63 3.24 -11.09
N TYR A 219 10.03 2.35 -11.89
CA TYR A 219 9.19 2.74 -13.02
C TYR A 219 7.99 3.62 -12.63
N LYS A 220 7.39 3.38 -11.45
CA LYS A 220 6.27 4.18 -10.93
C LYS A 220 6.60 5.67 -10.86
N MET A 221 7.86 6.00 -10.58
CA MET A 221 8.34 7.38 -10.61
C MET A 221 8.19 8.02 -12.00
N LEU A 222 8.48 7.28 -13.07
CA LEU A 222 8.40 7.76 -14.46
C LEU A 222 6.95 7.93 -14.96
N GLN A 223 5.95 7.50 -14.18
CA GLN A 223 4.55 7.77 -14.48
C GLN A 223 4.18 9.24 -14.20
N SER A 224 4.91 9.91 -13.31
CA SER A 224 4.74 11.34 -13.02
C SER A 224 5.51 12.20 -14.03
N ASP A 225 4.83 13.10 -14.74
CA ASP A 225 5.44 13.96 -15.76
C ASP A 225 6.61 14.79 -15.22
N ARG A 226 6.48 15.31 -14.00
CA ARG A 226 7.54 16.07 -13.33
C ARG A 226 8.80 15.22 -13.15
N HIS A 227 8.66 14.02 -12.60
CA HIS A 227 9.80 13.15 -12.34
C HIS A 227 10.40 12.59 -13.63
N TYR A 228 9.57 12.26 -14.62
CA TYR A 228 10.03 11.90 -15.96
C TYR A 228 10.91 13.00 -16.56
N LEU A 229 10.46 14.27 -16.53
CA LEU A 229 11.22 15.39 -17.06
C LEU A 229 12.54 15.60 -16.32
N CYS A 230 12.55 15.45 -14.99
CA CYS A 230 13.78 15.53 -14.21
C CYS A 230 14.75 14.36 -14.54
N SER A 231 14.25 13.13 -14.65
CA SER A 231 15.04 11.96 -15.09
C SER A 231 15.62 12.16 -16.49
N PHE A 232 14.82 12.73 -17.40
CA PHE A 232 15.27 13.06 -18.75
C PHE A 232 16.36 14.14 -18.74
N GLY A 233 16.22 15.16 -17.88
CA GLY A 233 17.25 16.16 -17.65
C GLY A 233 18.55 15.57 -17.10
N ILE A 234 18.47 14.61 -16.16
CA ILE A 234 19.65 13.87 -15.65
C ILE A 234 20.31 13.07 -16.78
N ALA A 235 19.53 12.34 -17.59
CA ALA A 235 20.05 11.55 -18.70
C ALA A 235 20.73 12.42 -19.76
N ILE A 236 20.12 13.56 -20.14
CA ILE A 236 20.72 14.52 -21.08
C ILE A 236 21.98 15.15 -20.48
N GLY A 237 21.93 15.58 -19.22
CA GLY A 237 23.08 16.18 -18.55
C GLY A 237 24.27 15.22 -18.49
N TYR A 238 24.00 13.95 -18.15
CA TYR A 238 25.00 12.88 -18.16
C TYR A 238 25.55 12.62 -19.57
N PHE A 239 24.66 12.55 -20.57
CA PHE A 239 25.05 12.37 -21.97
C PHE A 239 25.94 13.51 -22.49
N LEU A 240 25.55 14.76 -22.25
CA LEU A 240 26.33 15.94 -22.64
C LEU A 240 27.66 15.99 -21.90
N PHE A 241 27.69 15.61 -20.63
CA PHE A 241 28.92 15.50 -19.84
C PHE A 241 29.93 14.51 -20.46
N ILE A 242 29.47 13.34 -20.89
CA ILE A 242 30.32 12.37 -21.58
C ILE A 242 30.77 12.90 -22.94
N LEU A 243 29.88 13.58 -23.68
CA LEU A 243 30.20 14.14 -24.99
C LEU A 243 31.29 15.22 -24.90
N THR A 244 31.19 16.15 -23.94
CA THR A 244 32.17 17.23 -23.78
C THR A 244 33.55 16.74 -23.35
N ASN A 245 33.63 15.65 -22.57
CA ASN A 245 34.91 15.08 -22.15
C ASN A 245 35.61 14.26 -23.26
N ASN A 246 34.85 13.73 -24.22
CA ASN A 246 35.39 12.85 -25.27
C ASN A 246 35.52 13.51 -26.65
N GLY A 247 35.03 14.73 -26.82
CA GLY A 247 35.25 15.56 -28.02
C GLY A 247 34.40 15.19 -29.24
N GLU A 248 33.99 13.93 -29.40
CA GLU A 248 33.21 13.46 -30.56
C GLU A 248 32.09 12.49 -30.19
N PHE A 249 30.97 12.59 -30.91
CA PHE A 249 29.92 11.58 -30.88
C PHE A 249 30.34 10.40 -31.75
N ASN A 250 30.90 9.36 -31.14
CA ASN A 250 31.32 8.14 -31.84
C ASN A 250 31.04 6.89 -30.97
N LYS A 251 31.57 5.71 -31.34
CA LYS A 251 31.39 4.46 -30.59
C LYS A 251 31.79 4.58 -29.11
N SER A 252 32.65 5.52 -28.76
CA SER A 252 33.04 5.78 -27.36
C SER A 252 31.83 6.14 -26.48
N VAL A 253 30.83 6.86 -26.99
CA VAL A 253 29.67 7.29 -26.17
C VAL A 253 28.89 6.09 -25.61
N LEU A 254 28.84 4.98 -26.35
CA LEU A 254 28.30 3.71 -25.89
C LEU A 254 29.18 3.06 -24.83
N ASP A 255 30.49 3.11 -25.05
CA ASP A 255 31.49 2.58 -24.11
C ASP A 255 31.50 3.31 -22.76
N TYR A 256 31.03 4.55 -22.71
CA TYR A 256 30.82 5.32 -21.48
C TYR A 256 29.42 5.15 -20.89
N GLY A 257 28.55 4.33 -21.49
CA GLY A 257 27.21 4.04 -20.97
C GLY A 257 26.20 5.19 -21.06
N ALA A 258 26.51 6.27 -21.77
CA ALA A 258 25.71 7.49 -21.79
C ALA A 258 24.33 7.33 -22.46
N LEU A 259 24.20 6.39 -23.40
CA LEU A 259 22.97 6.18 -24.16
C LEU A 259 21.93 5.34 -23.42
N TYR A 260 22.33 4.51 -22.45
CA TYR A 260 21.41 3.60 -21.76
C TYR A 260 20.23 4.31 -21.06
N PRO A 261 20.45 5.31 -20.18
CA PRO A 261 19.33 6.00 -19.53
C PRO A 261 18.51 6.83 -20.52
N LEU A 262 19.15 7.40 -21.56
CA LEU A 262 18.48 8.24 -22.54
C LEU A 262 17.54 7.43 -23.45
N THR A 263 18.03 6.33 -24.01
CA THR A 263 17.25 5.44 -24.89
C THR A 263 16.08 4.78 -24.18
N LEU A 264 16.26 4.37 -22.92
CA LEU A 264 15.16 3.91 -22.08
C LEU A 264 14.04 4.94 -22.00
N LEU A 265 14.36 6.20 -21.66
CA LEU A 265 13.36 7.26 -21.51
C LEU A 265 12.70 7.62 -22.85
N LEU A 266 13.48 7.66 -23.94
CA LEU A 266 12.97 7.89 -25.29
C LEU A 266 11.96 6.84 -25.74
N VAL A 267 12.16 5.57 -25.38
CA VAL A 267 11.21 4.49 -25.66
C VAL A 267 10.03 4.52 -24.68
N GLN A 268 10.29 4.84 -23.41
CA GLN A 268 9.29 4.75 -22.34
C GLN A 268 8.07 5.63 -22.59
N LYS A 269 8.26 6.92 -22.91
CA LYS A 269 7.13 7.84 -23.01
C LYS A 269 6.19 7.52 -24.19
N PRO A 270 6.69 7.30 -25.43
CA PRO A 270 5.86 6.85 -26.54
C PRO A 270 5.19 5.50 -26.27
N ALA A 271 5.94 4.52 -25.75
CA ALA A 271 5.37 3.20 -25.46
C ALA A 271 4.24 3.30 -24.42
N ARG A 272 4.40 4.12 -23.38
CA ARG A 272 3.37 4.36 -22.36
C ARG A 272 2.13 5.02 -22.96
N LEU A 273 2.30 6.01 -23.84
CA LEU A 273 1.18 6.68 -24.50
C LEU A 273 0.36 5.70 -25.34
N ILE A 274 1.03 4.86 -26.14
CA ILE A 274 0.39 3.80 -26.94
C ILE A 274 -0.34 2.80 -26.02
N TYR A 275 0.32 2.38 -24.94
CA TYR A 275 -0.27 1.46 -23.97
C TYR A 275 -1.55 2.01 -23.34
N LYS A 276 -1.50 3.25 -22.84
CA LYS A 276 -2.67 3.92 -22.22
C LYS A 276 -3.81 4.10 -23.23
N ALA A 277 -3.49 4.48 -24.46
CA ALA A 277 -4.49 4.64 -25.51
C ALA A 277 -5.17 3.31 -25.89
N THR A 278 -4.44 2.19 -25.81
CA THR A 278 -4.96 0.87 -26.21
C THR A 278 -5.72 0.18 -25.07
N LEU A 279 -5.26 0.32 -23.82
CA LEU A 279 -5.72 -0.48 -22.69
C LEU A 279 -6.44 0.33 -21.60
N ASN A 280 -6.55 1.66 -21.75
CA ASN A 280 -7.21 2.58 -20.80
C ASN A 280 -6.73 2.45 -19.34
N ARG A 281 -5.49 2.02 -19.13
CA ARG A 281 -4.84 1.92 -17.81
C ARG A 281 -3.34 2.14 -17.90
N GLU A 282 -2.70 2.38 -16.76
CA GLU A 282 -1.24 2.47 -16.68
C GLU A 282 -0.58 1.08 -16.79
N PRO A 283 0.59 0.98 -17.45
CA PRO A 283 1.39 -0.24 -17.42
C PRO A 283 2.04 -0.41 -16.03
N VAL A 284 2.13 -1.65 -15.59
CA VAL A 284 2.75 -2.04 -14.31
C VAL A 284 4.03 -2.82 -14.59
N VAL A 285 5.17 -2.31 -14.13
CA VAL A 285 6.49 -2.94 -14.31
C VAL A 285 6.91 -3.60 -12.99
N ASP A 286 6.15 -4.62 -12.58
CA ASP A 286 6.44 -5.45 -11.40
C ASP A 286 6.84 -6.87 -11.84
N ARG A 287 7.50 -7.63 -10.95
CA ARG A 287 7.84 -9.04 -11.18
C ARG A 287 7.10 -9.94 -10.17
N PRO A 288 6.26 -10.89 -10.61
CA PRO A 288 5.84 -11.13 -12.00
C PRO A 288 4.90 -10.03 -12.54
N PRO A 289 4.84 -9.82 -13.86
CA PRO A 289 3.92 -8.85 -14.45
C PRO A 289 2.47 -9.28 -14.19
N PRO A 290 1.58 -8.37 -13.73
CA PRO A 290 0.19 -8.73 -13.39
C PRO A 290 -0.61 -9.24 -14.59
N THR A 291 -0.28 -8.78 -15.80
CA THR A 291 -0.94 -9.19 -17.04
C THR A 291 0.05 -9.45 -18.16
N PHE A 292 -0.39 -10.15 -19.21
CA PHE A 292 0.39 -10.39 -20.41
C PHE A 292 0.88 -9.08 -21.06
N TRP A 293 0.00 -8.08 -21.18
CA TRP A 293 0.33 -6.79 -21.78
C TRP A 293 1.38 -6.01 -20.98
N ASP A 294 1.34 -6.08 -19.65
CA ASP A 294 2.37 -5.51 -18.79
C ASP A 294 3.73 -6.19 -19.03
N GLY A 295 3.72 -7.50 -19.28
CA GLY A 295 4.91 -8.26 -19.69
C GLY A 295 5.47 -7.80 -21.04
N VAL A 296 4.61 -7.64 -22.06
CA VAL A 296 5.01 -7.12 -23.38
C VAL A 296 5.61 -5.72 -23.26
N TYR A 297 4.98 -4.85 -22.47
CA TYR A 297 5.49 -3.51 -22.22
C TYR A 297 6.87 -3.51 -21.56
N MET A 298 7.08 -4.34 -20.53
CA MET A 298 8.38 -4.51 -19.89
C MET A 298 9.46 -4.98 -20.87
N ILE A 299 9.11 -5.89 -21.79
CA ILE A 299 10.02 -6.36 -22.85
C ILE A 299 10.41 -5.21 -23.79
N ILE A 300 9.45 -4.38 -24.21
CA ILE A 300 9.71 -3.20 -25.05
C ILE A 300 10.70 -2.25 -24.35
N LEU A 301 10.48 -1.96 -23.06
CA LEU A 301 11.40 -1.12 -22.28
C LEU A 301 12.79 -1.76 -22.17
N PHE A 302 12.86 -3.07 -21.97
CA PHE A 302 14.14 -3.79 -21.90
C PHE A 302 14.90 -3.70 -23.22
N PHE A 303 14.24 -3.86 -24.37
CA PHE A 303 14.86 -3.64 -25.68
C PHE A 303 15.29 -2.18 -25.88
N GLY A 304 14.46 -1.24 -25.44
CA GLY A 304 14.79 0.19 -25.47
C GLY A 304 16.03 0.55 -24.65
N PHE A 305 16.21 -0.09 -23.50
CA PHE A 305 17.39 0.10 -22.65
C PHE A 305 18.61 -0.68 -23.15
N GLY A 306 18.46 -1.96 -23.45
CA GLY A 306 19.57 -2.88 -23.65
C GLY A 306 20.05 -3.04 -25.10
N VAL A 307 19.19 -2.77 -26.09
CA VAL A 307 19.49 -3.04 -27.51
C VAL A 307 19.54 -1.75 -28.33
N LEU A 308 18.62 -0.82 -28.10
CA LEU A 308 18.53 0.41 -28.87
C LEU A 308 19.83 1.27 -28.85
N PRO A 309 20.59 1.39 -27.75
CA PRO A 309 21.88 2.08 -27.76
C PRO A 309 22.83 1.59 -28.86
N PHE A 310 22.89 0.26 -29.07
CA PHE A 310 23.77 -0.36 -30.05
C PHE A 310 23.31 -0.04 -31.49
N LEU A 311 22.00 -0.11 -31.75
CA LEU A 311 21.42 0.18 -33.06
C LEU A 311 21.64 1.64 -33.47
N ILE A 312 21.49 2.58 -32.54
CA ILE A 312 21.71 4.00 -32.79
C ILE A 312 23.16 4.24 -33.20
N ILE A 313 24.12 3.64 -32.48
CA ILE A 313 25.54 3.83 -32.76
C ILE A 313 25.97 3.16 -34.07
N ASP A 314 25.49 1.95 -34.37
CA ASP A 314 25.77 1.30 -35.65
C ASP A 314 25.22 2.11 -36.83
N SER A 315 24.03 2.69 -36.69
CA SER A 315 23.44 3.54 -37.73
C SER A 315 24.18 4.87 -37.94
N LEU A 316 24.80 5.42 -36.89
CA LEU A 316 25.49 6.72 -36.94
C LEU A 316 26.98 6.58 -37.33
N THR A 317 27.51 5.36 -37.37
CA THR A 317 28.92 5.09 -37.71
C THR A 317 29.12 4.43 -39.07
N LYS A 318 28.03 4.25 -39.83
CA LYS A 318 28.03 3.86 -41.26
C LYS A 318 28.08 5.10 -42.15
#